data_AF-A0A9D5F9L2-F1
#
_entry.id   AF-A0A9D5F9L2-F1
#
_cell.length_a   1.000
_cell.length_b   1.000
_cell.length_c   1.000
_cell.angle_alpha   90.00
_cell.angle_beta   90.00
_cell.angle_gamma   90.00
#
_symmetry.space_group_name_H-M   'P 1'
#
loop_
_entity.id
_entity.type
_entity.pdbx_description
1 polymer ?
#
loop_
_entity_poly.entity_id
_entity_poly.type
_entity_poly.pdbx_seq_one_letter_code
_entity_poly.pdbx_strand_id
1 'polypeptide(L)' 'GQYAYRDRRQKKRQFRALWIARINAGARVNGLSYSRFIAGLKKASIEIDRKVLADLAVNEKAVFAAIVEKAKATLA' A
#
# COMPACT_ATOMS: atom_id res chain seq x y z
N GLY A 1 -6.76 28.43 -14.20
CA GLY A 1 -7.76 28.87 -13.21
C GLY A 1 -7.41 28.42 -11.80
N GLN A 2 -7.91 29.12 -10.77
CA GLN A 2 -7.63 28.87 -9.35
C GLN A 2 -7.92 27.41 -8.93
N TYR A 3 -9.02 26.83 -9.41
CA TYR A 3 -9.37 25.42 -9.14
C TYR A 3 -8.35 24.42 -9.70
N ALA A 4 -7.85 24.62 -10.92
CA ALA A 4 -6.85 23.73 -11.51
C ALA A 4 -5.54 23.66 -10.70
N TYR A 5 -5.15 24.75 -10.04
CA TYR A 5 -3.97 24.76 -9.16
C TYR A 5 -4.20 23.95 -7.88
N ARG A 6 -5.35 24.17 -7.22
CA ARG A 6 -5.79 23.41 -6.04
C ARG A 6 -5.87 21.91 -6.34
N ASP A 7 -6.51 21.57 -7.45
CA ASP A 7 -6.84 20.18 -7.77
C ASP A 7 -5.61 19.36 -8.14
N ARG A 8 -4.54 19.97 -8.68
CA ARG A 8 -3.23 19.27 -8.83
C ARG A 8 -2.67 18.80 -7.50
N ARG A 9 -2.82 19.58 -6.42
CA ARG A 9 -2.40 19.19 -5.07
C ARG A 9 -3.37 18.18 -4.46
N GLN A 10 -4.67 18.30 -4.75
CA GLN A 10 -5.70 17.39 -4.24
C GLN A 10 -5.61 16.00 -4.90
N LYS A 11 -5.35 15.93 -6.20
CA LYS A 11 -5.16 14.70 -6.99
C LYS A 11 -4.13 13.77 -6.32
N LYS A 12 -2.97 14.32 -5.90
CA LYS A 12 -1.93 13.55 -5.20
C LYS A 12 -2.44 12.92 -3.90
N ARG A 13 -3.26 13.64 -3.13
CA ARG A 13 -3.86 13.15 -1.88
C ARG A 13 -4.93 12.09 -2.14
N GLN A 14 -5.80 12.32 -3.12
CA GLN A 14 -6.85 11.37 -3.53
C GLN A 14 -6.26 10.03 -3.99
N PHE A 15 -5.23 10.06 -4.85
CA PHE A 15 -4.55 8.83 -5.28
C PHE A 15 -3.87 8.11 -4.12
N ARG A 16 -3.22 8.85 -3.21
CA ARG A 16 -2.62 8.23 -2.03
C ARG A 16 -3.67 7.55 -1.15
N ALA A 17 -4.82 8.19 -0.94
CA ALA A 17 -5.93 7.59 -0.19
C ALA A 17 -6.46 6.32 -0.88
N LEU A 18 -6.64 6.36 -2.20
CA LEU A 18 -7.05 5.20 -3.00
C LEU A 18 -6.07 4.03 -2.89
N TRP A 19 -4.76 4.31 -2.99
CA TRP A 19 -3.74 3.28 -2.86
C TRP A 19 -3.73 2.64 -1.47
N ILE A 20 -3.89 3.45 -0.41
CA ILE A 20 -4.00 2.93 0.96
C ILE A 20 -5.21 2.01 1.10
N ALA A 21 -6.37 2.39 0.54
CA ALA A 21 -7.56 1.56 0.58
C ALA A 21 -7.37 0.21 -0.13
N ARG A 22 -6.75 0.22 -1.33
CA ARG A 22 -6.42 -1.00 -2.09
C ARG A 22 -5.46 -1.92 -1.33
N ILE A 23 -4.38 -1.36 -0.79
CA ILE A 23 -3.40 -2.12 0.00
C ILE A 23 -4.05 -2.68 1.26
N ASN A 24 -4.89 -1.91 1.95
CA ASN A 24 -5.59 -2.38 3.15
C ASN A 24 -6.52 -3.56 2.84
N ALA A 25 -7.25 -3.51 1.72
CA ALA A 25 -8.08 -4.63 1.28
C ALA A 25 -7.22 -5.89 1.03
N GLY A 26 -6.13 -5.76 0.26
CA GLY A 26 -5.21 -6.88 0.00
C GLY A 26 -4.54 -7.43 1.27
N ALA A 27 -4.09 -6.55 2.17
CA ALA A 27 -3.44 -6.95 3.42
C ALA A 27 -4.42 -7.70 4.34
N ARG A 28 -5.69 -7.25 4.41
CA ARG A 28 -6.72 -7.90 5.23
C ARG A 28 -7.05 -9.31 4.76
N VAL A 29 -7.11 -9.53 3.45
CA VAL A 29 -7.30 -10.89 2.89
C VAL A 29 -6.18 -11.83 3.34
N ASN A 30 -4.97 -11.30 3.50
CA ASN A 30 -3.81 -12.03 4.00
C ASN A 30 -3.66 -11.98 5.53
N GLY A 31 -4.68 -11.54 6.28
CA GLY A 31 -4.67 -11.57 7.75
C GLY A 31 -3.85 -10.48 8.45
N LEU A 32 -3.49 -9.39 7.76
CA LEU A 32 -2.79 -8.25 8.33
C LEU A 32 -3.58 -6.95 8.17
N SER A 33 -3.42 -6.03 9.13
CA SER A 33 -3.87 -4.65 8.95
C SER A 33 -2.85 -3.85 8.14
N TYR A 34 -3.31 -2.80 7.45
CA TYR A 34 -2.42 -1.90 6.72
C TYR A 34 -1.29 -1.32 7.60
N SER A 35 -1.60 -0.91 8.84
CA SER A 35 -0.60 -0.34 9.75
C SER A 35 0.48 -1.34 10.11
N ARG A 36 0.11 -2.58 10.44
CA ARG A 36 1.07 -3.66 10.70
C ARG A 36 1.88 -3.99 9.46
N PHE A 37 1.23 -4.14 8.31
CA PHE A 37 1.90 -4.43 7.05
C PHE A 37 2.99 -3.38 6.71
N ILE A 38 2.66 -2.09 6.77
CA ILE A 38 3.63 -1.01 6.52
C ILE A 38 4.76 -1.01 7.57
N ALA A 39 4.45 -1.29 8.83
CA ALA A 39 5.48 -1.41 9.87
C ALA A 39 6.43 -2.59 9.58
N GLY A 40 5.90 -3.74 9.16
CA GLY A 40 6.69 -4.92 8.77
C GLY A 40 7.58 -4.66 7.57
N LEU A 41 7.07 -3.98 6.54
CA LEU A 41 7.87 -3.55 5.39
C LEU A 41 9.02 -2.63 5.78
N LYS A 42 8.77 -1.66 6.67
CA LYS A 42 9.81 -0.75 7.17
C LYS A 42 10.88 -1.50 7.97
N LYS A 43 10.47 -2.47 8.81
CA LYS A 43 11.41 -3.33 9.55
C LYS A 43 12.23 -4.25 8.64
N ALA A 44 11.64 -4.68 7.53
CA ALA A 44 12.29 -5.48 6.50
C ALA A 44 13.21 -4.66 5.59
N SER A 45 13.33 -3.34 5.79
CA SER A 45 14.03 -2.40 4.90
C SER A 45 13.55 -2.47 3.44
N ILE A 46 12.28 -2.82 3.23
CA ILE A 46 11.66 -2.90 1.91
C ILE A 46 11.03 -1.54 1.58
N GLU A 47 11.72 -0.76 0.75
CA GLU A 47 11.26 0.54 0.29
C GLU A 47 10.47 0.42 -1.02
N ILE A 48 9.19 0.06 -0.92
CA ILE A 48 8.27 0.02 -2.07
C ILE A 48 7.21 1.10 -1.92
N ASP A 49 6.98 1.84 -3.01
CA ASP A 49 5.97 2.87 -3.08
C ASP A 49 4.53 2.32 -3.04
N ARG A 50 3.64 3.09 -2.41
CA ARG A 50 2.21 2.75 -2.29
C ARG A 50 1.51 2.61 -3.64
N LYS A 51 1.97 3.34 -4.66
CA LYS A 51 1.43 3.20 -6.03
C LYS A 51 1.65 1.78 -6.54
N VAL A 52 2.88 1.28 -6.43
CA VAL A 52 3.27 -0.05 -6.91
C VAL A 52 2.61 -1.13 -6.05
N LEU A 53 2.63 -0.98 -4.73
CA LEU A 53 1.95 -1.92 -3.82
C LEU A 53 0.45 -2.02 -4.10
N ALA A 54 -0.22 -0.91 -4.39
CA ALA A 54 -1.64 -0.91 -4.70
C ALA A 54 -1.95 -1.54 -6.06
N ASP A 55 -1.03 -1.46 -7.02
CA ASP A 55 -1.16 -2.11 -8.31
C ASP A 55 -0.95 -3.62 -8.19
N LEU A 56 0.09 -4.05 -7.47
CA LEU A 56 0.35 -5.45 -7.15
C LEU A 56 -0.81 -6.08 -6.38
N ALA A 57 -1.40 -5.36 -5.42
CA ALA A 57 -2.56 -5.84 -4.66
C ALA A 57 -3.79 -6.16 -5.54
N VAL A 58 -3.92 -5.50 -6.69
CA VAL A 58 -5.06 -5.66 -7.60
C VAL A 58 -4.74 -6.66 -8.71
N ASN A 59 -3.60 -6.49 -9.39
CA ASN A 59 -3.27 -7.25 -10.60
C ASN A 59 -2.54 -8.56 -10.27
N GLU A 60 -1.69 -8.57 -9.24
CA GLU A 60 -0.74 -9.65 -8.96
C GLU A 60 -0.85 -10.15 -7.52
N LYS A 61 -1.99 -10.77 -7.19
CA LYS A 61 -2.33 -11.20 -5.83
C LYS A 61 -1.29 -12.16 -5.23
N ALA A 62 -0.70 -13.04 -6.05
CA ALA A 62 0.32 -13.99 -5.60
C ALA A 62 1.61 -13.28 -5.16
N VAL A 63 2.08 -12.30 -5.94
CA VAL A 63 3.25 -11.48 -5.61
C VAL A 63 2.98 -10.64 -4.37
N PHE A 64 1.79 -10.03 -4.27
CA PHE A 64 1.39 -9.27 -3.09
C PHE A 64 1.37 -10.15 -1.83
N ALA A 65 0.83 -11.37 -1.91
CA ALA A 65 0.82 -12.31 -0.79
C ALA A 65 2.24 -12.65 -0.31
N ALA A 66 3.19 -12.90 -1.22
CA ALA A 66 4.58 -13.15 -0.86
C ALA A 66 5.24 -11.96 -0.13
N ILE A 67 4.91 -10.73 -0.53
CA ILE A 67 5.36 -9.51 0.17
C ILE A 67 4.73 -9.41 1.56
N VAL A 68 3.45 -9.75 1.69
CA VAL A 68 2.76 -9.75 2.98
C VAL A 68 3.38 -10.78 3.93
N GLU A 69 3.71 -11.97 3.45
CA GLU A 69 4.39 -13.00 4.26
C GLU A 69 5.78 -12.54 4.73
N LYS A 70 6.57 -11.90 3.85
CA LYS A 70 7.85 -11.27 4.26
C LYS A 70 7.63 -10.21 5.35
N ALA A 71 6.59 -9.39 5.22
CA ALA A 71 6.24 -8.38 6.23
C ALA A 71 5.72 -9.00 7.54
N LYS A 72 5.07 -10.17 7.51
CA LYS A 72 4.70 -10.92 8.73
C LYS A 72 5.92 -11.45 9.43
N ALA A 73 6.86 -12.05 8.70
CA ALA A 73 8.05 -12.65 9.26
C ALA A 73 8.91 -11.65 10.04
N THR A 74 8.92 -10.37 9.66
CA THR A 74 9.66 -9.30 10.37
C THR A 74 8.88 -8.67 11.53
N LEU A 75 7.60 -9.00 11.69
CA LEU A 75 6.78 -8.56 12.81
C LEU A 75 6.70 -9.61 13.93
N ALA A 76 7.04 -10.86 13.63
CA ALA A 76 7.15 -11.96 14.59
C ALA A 76 8.32 -11.75 15.56
#